data_AF-A0A497PJS3-F1
#
_entry.id   AF-A0A497PJS3-F1
#
_cell.length_a   1.000
_cell.length_b   1.000
_cell.length_c   1.000
_cell.angle_alpha   90.00
_cell.angle_beta   90.00
_cell.angle_gamma   90.00
#
_symmetry.space_group_name_H-M   'P 1'
#
loop_
_entity.id
_entity.type
_entity.pdbx_description
1 polymer ?
#
loop_
_entity_poly.entity_id
_entity_poly.type
_entity_poly.pdbx_seq_one_letter_code
_entity_poly.pdbx_strand_id
1 'polypeptide(L)'
;MIFEMVKTIIVVATIYHADPAQCNADYLTTASMKTINESNPQGHRWIAVSRDLEEHGFVFGAKVRVSGAGKLDGIWTVEDRMNKRYTKRIDFLVNKEMTGGKWNNVKIILVNEKV
;
A
#
# COMPACT_ATOMS: atom_id res chain seq x y z
N MET A 1 31.11 -9.10 -4.38
CA MET A 1 29.83 -8.69 -4.99
C MET A 1 28.72 -9.37 -4.20
N ILE A 2 28.09 -8.66 -3.26
CA ILE A 2 27.01 -9.24 -2.44
C ILE A 2 25.75 -9.20 -3.29
N PHE A 3 25.19 -10.38 -3.59
CA PHE A 3 23.86 -10.48 -4.18
C PHE A 3 22.85 -10.11 -3.09
N GLU A 4 22.31 -8.90 -3.16
CA GLU A 4 21.18 -8.50 -2.34
C GLU A 4 19.98 -9.36 -2.76
N MET A 5 19.60 -10.32 -1.91
CA MET A 5 18.41 -11.13 -2.19
C MET A 5 17.18 -10.23 -2.15
N VAL A 6 16.57 -10.01 -3.31
CA VAL A 6 15.32 -9.28 -3.42
C VAL A 6 14.20 -10.12 -2.78
N LYS A 7 13.81 -9.77 -1.54
CA LYS A 7 12.74 -10.47 -0.82
C LYS A 7 11.40 -10.15 -1.48
N THR A 8 10.81 -11.14 -2.13
CA THR A 8 9.46 -11.05 -2.72
C THR A 8 8.44 -11.63 -1.75
N ILE A 9 7.36 -10.90 -1.48
CA ILE A 9 6.24 -11.37 -0.66
C ILE A 9 4.98 -11.40 -1.51
N ILE A 10 4.19 -12.46 -1.32
CA ILE A 10 2.90 -12.64 -1.98
C ILE A 10 1.80 -12.21 -1.02
N VAL A 11 0.93 -11.31 -1.49
CA VAL A 11 -0.16 -10.72 -0.72
C VAL A 11 -1.48 -10.76 -1.48
N VAL A 12 -2.58 -10.55 -0.76
CA VAL A 12 -3.85 -10.13 -1.36
C VAL A 12 -3.85 -8.61 -1.40
N ALA A 13 -4.19 -8.02 -2.55
CA ALA A 13 -4.36 -6.59 -2.67
C ALA A 13 -5.82 -6.22 -2.87
N THR A 14 -6.26 -5.15 -2.25
CA THR A 14 -7.60 -4.56 -2.40
C THR A 14 -7.45 -3.04 -2.59
N ILE A 15 -8.56 -2.32 -2.73
CA ILE A 15 -8.56 -0.86 -2.83
C ILE A 15 -9.29 -0.27 -1.63
N TYR A 16 -8.95 0.97 -1.29
CA TYR A 16 -9.75 1.79 -0.37
C TYR A 16 -9.86 3.22 -0.90
N HIS A 17 -10.90 3.90 -0.43
CA HIS A 17 -11.10 5.32 -0.64
C HIS A 17 -10.90 6.07 0.67
N ALA A 18 -10.39 7.29 0.59
CA ALA A 18 -10.39 8.25 1.70
C ALA A 18 -11.83 8.72 1.96
N ASP A 19 -12.62 7.87 2.60
CA ASP A 19 -14.04 8.05 2.82
C ASP A 19 -14.43 7.58 4.23
N PRO A 20 -15.30 8.30 4.97
CA PRO A 20 -15.70 7.93 6.32
C PRO A 20 -16.31 6.53 6.45
N ALA A 21 -16.89 5.96 5.40
CA ALA A 21 -17.44 4.60 5.43
C ALA A 21 -16.35 3.51 5.41
N GLN A 22 -15.13 3.86 4.99
CA GLN A 22 -13.99 2.95 4.89
C GLN A 22 -12.86 3.28 5.89
N CYS A 23 -12.82 4.51 6.38
CA CYS A 23 -11.84 5.04 7.31
C CYS A 23 -12.46 5.36 8.69
N ASN A 24 -11.63 5.80 9.64
CA ASN A 24 -12.10 6.38 10.89
C ASN A 24 -12.55 7.85 10.68
N ALA A 25 -12.93 8.55 11.76
CA ALA A 25 -13.41 9.93 11.69
C ALA A 25 -12.40 10.93 11.06
N ASP A 26 -11.12 10.58 11.01
CA ASP A 26 -10.03 11.35 10.40
C ASP A 26 -9.59 10.70 9.07
N TYR A 27 -10.54 10.57 8.14
CA TYR A 27 -10.38 9.83 6.89
C TYR A 27 -9.43 10.48 5.87
N LEU A 28 -8.94 11.69 6.15
CA LEU A 28 -7.97 12.41 5.32
C LEU A 28 -6.55 12.38 5.89
N THR A 29 -6.33 11.69 7.01
CA THR A 29 -5.01 11.55 7.62
C THR A 29 -4.57 10.09 7.62
N THR A 30 -3.42 9.79 7.01
CA THR A 30 -2.87 8.44 6.99
C THR A 30 -2.30 8.05 8.35
N ALA A 31 -2.07 6.76 8.59
CA ALA A 31 -1.40 6.29 9.80
C ALA A 31 0.04 6.84 9.99
N SER A 32 0.68 7.32 8.91
CA SER A 32 1.96 8.04 8.94
C SER A 32 1.84 9.55 9.18
N MET A 33 0.64 10.06 9.49
CA MET A 33 0.33 11.47 9.74
C MET A 33 0.41 12.37 8.49
N LYS A 34 0.24 11.80 7.29
CA LYS A 34 0.17 12.59 6.05
C LYS A 34 -1.27 12.95 5.68
N THR A 35 -1.45 14.15 5.13
CA THR A 35 -2.75 14.60 4.62
C THR A 35 -2.99 14.10 3.20
N ILE A 36 -4.10 13.39 3.00
CA ILE A 36 -4.57 12.91 1.70
C ILE A 36 -5.11 14.09 0.89
N ASN A 37 -4.80 14.10 -0.41
CA ASN A 37 -5.38 15.06 -1.34
C ASN A 37 -6.71 14.47 -1.82
N GLU A 38 -7.83 14.99 -1.33
CA GLU A 38 -9.16 14.48 -1.68
C GLU A 38 -9.48 14.58 -3.18
N SER A 39 -8.90 15.56 -3.89
CA SER A 39 -9.14 15.72 -5.33
C SER A 39 -8.41 14.70 -6.20
N ASN A 40 -7.33 14.09 -5.68
CA ASN A 40 -6.58 13.04 -6.37
C ASN A 40 -5.87 12.11 -5.38
N PRO A 41 -6.60 11.28 -4.61
CA PRO A 41 -5.98 10.40 -3.62
C PRO A 41 -4.99 9.40 -4.25
N GLN A 42 -5.32 8.84 -5.41
CA GLN A 42 -4.48 7.88 -6.13
C GLN A 42 -3.15 8.47 -6.60
N GLY A 43 -3.12 9.78 -6.89
CA GLY A 43 -1.93 10.49 -7.35
C GLY A 43 -0.77 10.42 -6.37
N HIS A 44 -1.06 10.25 -5.07
CA HIS A 44 -0.05 10.06 -4.04
C HIS A 44 0.74 8.76 -4.17
N ARG A 45 0.16 7.74 -4.82
CA ARG A 45 0.71 6.39 -4.89
C ARG A 45 1.02 5.83 -3.49
N TRP A 46 0.06 5.97 -2.57
CA TRP A 46 0.15 5.42 -1.21
C TRP A 46 -0.59 4.10 -1.07
N ILE A 47 -0.04 3.21 -0.26
CA ILE A 47 -0.67 1.96 0.14
C ILE A 47 -0.78 1.86 1.66
N ALA A 48 -1.84 1.21 2.12
CA ALA A 48 -1.91 0.64 3.46
C ALA A 48 -1.33 -0.77 3.44
N VAL A 49 -0.62 -1.16 4.50
CA VAL A 49 -0.08 -2.51 4.67
C VAL A 49 -0.60 -3.16 5.95
N SER A 50 -0.75 -4.48 5.94
CA SER A 50 -1.01 -5.23 7.17
C SER A 50 0.24 -5.25 8.08
N ARG A 51 0.00 -5.30 9.39
CA ARG A 51 1.06 -5.15 10.41
C ARG A 51 2.15 -6.23 10.33
N ASP A 52 1.80 -7.44 9.89
CA ASP A 52 2.75 -8.54 9.67
C ASP A 52 3.74 -8.26 8.52
N LEU A 53 3.51 -7.25 7.68
CA LEU A 53 4.48 -6.86 6.66
C LEU A 53 5.54 -5.90 7.21
N GLU A 54 5.31 -5.26 8.37
CA GLU A 54 6.28 -4.33 8.97
C GLU A 54 7.56 -5.06 9.42
N GLU A 55 7.46 -6.29 9.93
CA GLU A 55 8.61 -7.16 10.25
C GLU A 55 9.45 -7.55 9.02
N HIS A 56 8.97 -7.22 7.82
CA HIS A 56 9.68 -7.44 6.56
C HIS A 56 10.19 -6.14 5.93
N GLY A 57 10.11 -5.01 6.64
CA GLY A 57 10.61 -3.72 6.21
C GLY A 57 9.59 -2.86 5.45
N PHE A 58 8.35 -3.31 5.31
CA PHE A 58 7.26 -2.52 4.73
C PHE A 58 6.71 -1.53 5.79
N VAL A 59 7.57 -0.61 6.21
CA VAL A 59 7.27 0.44 7.21
C VAL A 59 7.00 1.77 6.51
N PHE A 60 6.50 2.77 7.25
CA PHE A 60 6.19 4.08 6.67
C PHE A 60 7.38 4.70 5.92
N GLY A 61 7.10 5.29 4.75
CA GLY A 61 8.09 5.83 3.82
C GLY A 61 8.72 4.80 2.89
N ALA A 62 8.57 3.49 3.15
CA ALA A 62 9.16 2.46 2.31
C ALA A 62 8.56 2.48 0.89
N LYS A 63 9.43 2.42 -0.11
CA LYS A 63 9.04 2.27 -1.52
C LYS A 63 8.84 0.79 -1.85
N VAL A 64 7.72 0.49 -2.48
CA VAL A 64 7.27 -0.88 -2.76
C VAL A 64 6.98 -1.01 -4.23
N ARG A 65 7.66 -1.93 -4.90
CA ARG A 65 7.31 -2.36 -6.24
C ARG A 65 6.21 -3.42 -6.14
N VAL A 66 5.08 -3.13 -6.77
CA VAL A 66 3.90 -3.99 -6.84
C VAL A 66 3.78 -4.56 -8.26
N SER A 67 3.47 -5.85 -8.37
CA SER A 67 3.15 -6.52 -9.64
C SER A 67 2.04 -7.56 -9.49
N GLY A 68 1.20 -7.71 -10.51
CA GLY A 68 0.05 -8.64 -10.50
C GLY A 68 -1.29 -7.99 -10.10
N ALA A 69 -1.34 -6.67 -10.01
CA ALA A 69 -2.55 -5.86 -9.78
C ALA A 69 -2.98 -5.04 -11.02
N GLY A 70 -2.40 -5.33 -12.20
CA GLY A 70 -2.82 -4.74 -13.47
C GLY A 70 -2.49 -3.24 -13.55
N LYS A 71 -3.51 -2.38 -13.69
CA LYS A 71 -3.32 -0.92 -13.77
C LYS A 71 -2.69 -0.31 -12.52
N LEU A 72 -2.74 -1.03 -11.40
CA LEU A 72 -2.15 -0.60 -10.12
C LEU A 72 -0.72 -1.13 -9.93
N ASP A 73 -0.13 -1.81 -10.92
CA ASP A 73 1.28 -2.18 -10.88
C ASP A 73 2.19 -0.94 -10.82
N GLY A 74 3.45 -1.16 -10.40
CA GLY A 74 4.47 -0.12 -10.32
C GLY A 74 4.86 0.22 -8.88
N ILE A 75 5.41 1.42 -8.67
CA ILE A 75 5.94 1.83 -7.37
C ILE A 75 4.87 2.53 -6.54
N TRP A 76 4.80 2.16 -5.27
CA TRP A 76 3.94 2.74 -4.25
C TRP A 76 4.77 3.06 -3.00
N THR A 77 4.24 3.88 -2.11
CA THR A 77 4.85 4.24 -0.83
C THR A 77 3.96 3.77 0.30
N VAL A 78 4.52 3.13 1.31
CA VAL A 78 3.78 2.77 2.52
C VAL A 78 3.56 4.03 3.34
N GLU A 79 2.32 4.45 3.50
CA GLU A 79 1.97 5.61 4.33
C GLU A 79 0.80 5.31 5.26
N ASP A 80 0.16 4.16 5.10
CA ASP A 80 -1.00 3.81 5.89
C ASP A 80 -0.89 2.39 6.43
N ARG A 81 -1.75 2.07 7.40
CA ARG A 81 -1.69 0.82 8.16
C ARG A 81 -3.07 0.24 8.33
N MET A 82 -3.18 -1.04 7.99
CA MET A 82 -4.45 -1.76 8.09
C MET A 82 -4.76 -2.20 9.54
N ASN A 83 -6.03 -2.52 9.79
CA ASN A 83 -6.45 -3.15 11.05
C ASN A 83 -5.72 -4.50 11.29
N LYS A 84 -5.43 -4.84 12.56
CA LYS A 84 -4.74 -6.09 12.97
C LYS A 84 -5.39 -7.38 12.46
N ARG A 85 -6.68 -7.36 12.11
CA ARG A 85 -7.36 -8.56 11.57
C ARG A 85 -6.83 -9.02 10.21
N TYR A 86 -6.09 -8.16 9.50
CA TYR A 86 -5.54 -8.46 8.19
C TYR A 86 -4.11 -9.00 8.29
N THR A 87 -3.77 -9.93 7.39
CA THR A 87 -2.46 -10.57 7.30
C THR A 87 -2.12 -10.75 5.83
N LYS A 88 -0.85 -10.55 5.44
CA LYS A 88 -0.36 -10.59 4.05
C LYS A 88 -1.28 -9.83 3.09
N ARG A 89 -1.60 -8.58 3.44
CA ARG A 89 -2.54 -7.75 2.68
C ARG A 89 -2.04 -6.32 2.52
N ILE A 90 -2.37 -5.73 1.38
CA ILE A 90 -2.22 -4.30 1.10
C ILE A 90 -3.54 -3.72 0.58
N ASP A 91 -3.76 -2.42 0.80
CA ASP A 91 -4.82 -1.65 0.15
C ASP A 91 -4.23 -0.47 -0.62
N PHE A 92 -4.64 -0.29 -1.88
CA PHE A 92 -4.29 0.88 -2.68
C PHE A 92 -5.22 2.04 -2.36
N LEU A 93 -4.66 3.21 -2.06
CA LEU A 93 -5.42 4.45 -2.04
C LEU A 93 -5.76 4.81 -3.48
N VAL A 94 -7.03 4.82 -3.83
CA VAL A 94 -7.49 5.10 -5.20
C VAL A 94 -8.53 6.22 -5.23
N ASN A 95 -8.77 6.76 -6.43
CA ASN A 95 -9.82 7.75 -6.65
C ASN A 95 -11.19 7.05 -6.66
N LYS A 96 -12.26 7.79 -6.34
CA LYS A 96 -13.63 7.26 -6.16
C LYS A 96 -14.21 6.61 -7.42
N GLU A 97 -13.69 6.92 -8.60
CA GLU A 97 -14.12 6.34 -9.87
C GLU A 97 -13.67 4.87 -10.02
N MET A 98 -12.61 4.46 -9.33
CA MET A 98 -12.17 3.06 -9.34
C MET A 98 -12.98 2.27 -8.31
N THR A 99 -14.04 1.61 -8.75
CA THR A 99 -14.85 0.75 -7.88
C THR A 99 -14.53 -0.72 -8.08
N GLY A 100 -14.50 -1.47 -6.98
CA GLY A 100 -14.13 -2.89 -7.01
C GLY A 100 -12.63 -3.09 -7.22
N GLY A 101 -12.09 -4.17 -6.67
CA GLY A 101 -10.66 -4.43 -6.76
C GLY A 101 -10.23 -5.42 -5.71
N LYS A 102 -9.93 -6.64 -6.14
CA LYS A 102 -9.29 -7.66 -5.32
C LYS A 102 -8.40 -8.51 -6.22
N TRP A 103 -7.12 -8.56 -5.88
CA TRP A 103 -6.13 -9.35 -6.60
C TRP A 103 -5.51 -10.32 -5.61
N ASN A 104 -5.52 -11.60 -5.98
CA ASN A 104 -4.77 -12.62 -5.25
C ASN A 104 -3.39 -12.75 -5.90
N ASN A 105 -2.42 -13.25 -5.15
CA ASN A 105 -1.08 -13.52 -5.63
C ASN A 105 -0.31 -12.28 -6.13
N VAL A 106 -0.60 -11.10 -5.56
CA VAL A 106 0.15 -9.87 -5.85
C VAL A 106 1.53 -9.97 -5.23
N LYS A 107 2.56 -9.63 -6.00
CA LYS A 107 3.94 -9.64 -5.54
C LYS A 107 4.35 -8.24 -5.13
N ILE A 108 4.87 -8.12 -3.91
CA ILE A 108 5.47 -6.90 -3.38
C ILE A 108 6.94 -7.10 -3.07
N ILE A 109 7.73 -6.08 -3.40
CA ILE A 109 9.19 -6.05 -3.25
C ILE A 109 9.57 -4.67 -2.71
N LEU A 110 10.43 -4.61 -1.69
CA LEU A 110 11.03 -3.35 -1.25
C LEU A 110 12.00 -2.83 -2.31
N VAL A 111 11.90 -1.55 -2.62
CA VAL A 111 12.84 -0.85 -3.50
C VAL A 111 13.94 -0.27 -2.62
N ASN A 112 15.14 -0.83 -2.69
CA ASN A 112 16.31 -0.23 -2.06
C ASN A 112 16.80 0.88 -2.99
N GLU A 113 16.56 2.14 -2.61
CA GLU A 113 17.30 3.25 -3.17
C GLU A 113 18.72 3.15 -2.60
N LYS A 114 19.67 2.72 -3.44
CA LYS A 114 21.08 2.92 -3.12
C LYS A 114 21.30 4.43 -3.05
N VAL A 115 21.46 4.93 -1.83
CA VAL A 115 21.98 6.27 -1.57
C VAL A 115 23.42 6.35 -2.11
#